data_AF-A0AAW7QFE9-F1
#
_entry.id   AF-A0AAW7QFE9-F1
#
_cell.length_a   1.000
_cell.length_b   1.000
_cell.length_c   1.000
_cell.angle_alpha   90.00
_cell.angle_beta   90.00
_cell.angle_gamma   90.00
#
_symmetry.space_group_name_H-M   'P 1'
#
loop_
_entity.id
_entity.type
_entity.pdbx_description
1 polymer ?
#
loop_
_entity_poly.entity_id
_entity_poly.type
_entity_poly.pdbx_seq_one_letter_code
_entity_poly.pdbx_strand_id
1 'polypeptide(L)'
;MKTISSPSYTIRLFEDSKSEDFIHALDIYINEMPSELRTSSNEIIYWIDNYNKSFEDKLLIFGFYENDKIIGFSQCLYFKKESFITIDYFVISSSHRGNHSFQMIIALLKEFLKIHKFEYNFIVTEVESKNKSLLQLLKMSGFGEIQSKYFQPSLGINNHDSLIEAKILYFPAYEDKVIKKETYKMIVETIYNNHYVRWYKEFFSEKDLKSYMITIEELKVKIFNNLHSEININGGIKPMNNYSEFNVGKEIKSTTTILGIIFIFALITLLLGKAFDMSLLQTISFVIINTSMFFLVYSLVSKKGIEQFKLILKLFDKVK
;
A
#
# COMPACT_ATOMS: atom_id res chain seq x y z
N MET A 1 -23.41 26.03 16.05
CA MET A 1 -23.17 24.60 15.71
C MET A 1 -21.83 24.54 14.98
N LYS A 2 -20.85 23.78 15.47
CA LYS A 2 -19.55 23.61 14.77
C LYS A 2 -19.60 22.27 14.05
N THR A 3 -19.66 22.30 12.74
CA THR A 3 -19.68 21.11 11.88
C THR A 3 -18.27 20.81 11.41
N ILE A 4 -17.85 19.55 11.46
CA ILE A 4 -16.62 19.05 10.85
C ILE A 4 -17.06 18.21 9.66
N SER A 5 -16.67 18.59 8.45
CA SER A 5 -16.88 17.80 7.23
C SER A 5 -15.54 17.25 6.74
N SER A 6 -15.50 15.96 6.42
CA SER A 6 -14.35 15.36 5.73
C SER A 6 -14.39 15.73 4.24
N PRO A 7 -13.23 15.93 3.59
CA PRO A 7 -13.17 16.13 2.15
C PRO A 7 -13.75 14.91 1.42
N SER A 8 -14.49 15.16 0.33
CA SER A 8 -14.97 14.13 -0.58
C SER A 8 -13.94 13.92 -1.69
N TYR A 9 -13.50 12.67 -1.89
CA TYR A 9 -12.60 12.29 -2.97
C TYR A 9 -13.34 11.55 -4.07
N THR A 10 -13.05 11.87 -5.32
CA THR A 10 -13.51 11.10 -6.48
C THR A 10 -12.38 10.94 -7.51
N ILE A 11 -12.51 9.95 -8.38
CA ILE A 11 -11.66 9.80 -9.56
C ILE A 11 -12.54 9.77 -10.80
N ARG A 12 -12.04 10.30 -11.91
CA ARG A 12 -12.73 10.25 -13.21
C ARG A 12 -11.76 9.79 -14.28
N LEU A 13 -12.18 8.83 -15.10
CA LEU A 13 -11.45 8.40 -16.29
C LEU A 13 -11.67 9.46 -17.40
N PHE A 14 -10.60 9.86 -18.06
CA PHE A 14 -10.66 10.69 -19.26
C PHE A 14 -10.66 9.79 -20.50
N GLU A 15 -11.59 10.05 -21.42
CA GLU A 15 -11.76 9.26 -22.64
C GLU A 15 -10.99 9.85 -23.84
N ASP A 16 -10.72 11.15 -23.82
CA ASP A 16 -10.02 11.88 -24.88
C ASP A 16 -9.33 13.15 -24.37
N SER A 17 -8.53 13.77 -25.24
CA SER A 17 -7.77 14.99 -24.96
C SER A 17 -8.58 16.28 -24.93
N LYS A 18 -9.89 16.25 -25.27
CA LYS A 18 -10.71 17.45 -25.41
C LYS A 18 -11.30 17.94 -24.09
N SER A 19 -11.23 17.11 -23.05
CA SER A 19 -11.68 17.46 -21.71
C SER A 19 -10.83 18.57 -21.11
N GLU A 20 -11.46 19.67 -20.68
CA GLU A 20 -10.78 20.75 -19.94
C GLU A 20 -10.16 20.23 -18.64
N ASP A 21 -10.88 19.35 -17.93
CA ASP A 21 -10.37 18.69 -16.73
C ASP A 21 -9.14 17.83 -17.01
N PHE A 22 -9.05 17.20 -18.20
CA PHE A 22 -7.85 16.46 -18.59
C PHE A 22 -6.65 17.38 -18.73
N ILE A 23 -6.83 18.54 -19.37
CA ILE A 23 -5.76 19.54 -19.52
C ILE A 23 -5.29 20.03 -18.15
N HIS A 24 -6.21 20.34 -17.23
CA HIS A 24 -5.85 20.73 -15.87
C HIS A 24 -5.12 19.61 -15.11
N ALA A 25 -5.51 18.34 -15.30
CA ALA A 25 -4.82 17.20 -14.70
C ALA A 25 -3.39 17.09 -15.24
N LEU A 26 -3.25 17.22 -16.56
CA LEU A 26 -1.98 17.15 -17.25
C LEU A 26 -1.04 18.30 -16.83
N ASP A 27 -1.57 19.49 -16.58
CA ASP A 27 -0.80 20.60 -16.02
C ASP A 27 -0.25 20.28 -14.62
N ILE A 28 -1.04 19.62 -13.77
CA ILE A 28 -0.56 19.15 -12.46
C ILE A 28 0.59 18.15 -12.65
N TYR A 29 0.44 17.20 -13.57
CA TYR A 29 1.52 16.26 -13.92
C TYR A 29 2.79 16.98 -14.37
N ILE A 30 2.68 17.94 -15.30
CA ILE A 30 3.80 18.68 -15.86
C ILE A 30 4.56 19.44 -14.76
N ASN A 31 3.83 20.07 -13.84
CA ASN A 31 4.41 20.93 -12.80
C ASN A 31 5.00 20.17 -11.62
N GLU A 32 4.51 18.96 -11.34
CA GLU A 32 4.90 18.19 -10.16
C GLU A 32 5.91 17.08 -10.46
N MET A 33 6.02 16.64 -11.72
CA MET A 33 6.99 15.61 -12.11
C MET A 33 8.38 16.21 -12.40
N PRO A 34 9.45 15.64 -11.83
CA PRO A 34 10.82 15.98 -12.21
C PRO A 34 11.04 15.79 -13.71
N SER A 35 11.80 16.69 -14.34
CA SER A 35 12.02 16.70 -15.79
C SER A 35 12.58 15.39 -16.34
N GLU A 36 13.45 14.74 -15.58
CA GLU A 36 14.11 13.48 -15.88
C GLU A 36 13.14 12.29 -15.81
N LEU A 37 12.01 12.40 -15.10
CA LEU A 37 10.98 11.35 -15.00
C LEU A 37 9.70 11.73 -15.74
N ARG A 38 9.75 12.75 -16.61
CA ARG A 38 8.57 13.30 -17.27
C ARG A 38 8.53 12.90 -18.74
N THR A 39 7.58 12.06 -19.11
CA THR A 39 7.14 11.86 -20.50
C THR A 39 6.59 13.17 -21.06
N SER A 40 6.84 13.42 -22.35
CA SER A 40 6.30 14.59 -23.04
C SER A 40 4.77 14.62 -22.98
N SER A 41 4.20 15.77 -22.58
CA SER A 41 2.75 15.95 -22.54
C SER A 41 2.10 15.77 -23.90
N ASN A 42 2.77 16.16 -24.98
CA ASN A 42 2.29 15.94 -26.35
C ASN A 42 2.16 14.45 -26.68
N GLU A 43 3.03 13.60 -26.13
CA GLU A 43 2.94 12.15 -26.32
C GLU A 43 1.76 11.57 -25.54
N ILE A 44 1.52 12.05 -24.31
CA ILE A 44 0.35 11.65 -23.51
C ILE A 44 -0.95 12.07 -24.20
N ILE A 45 -1.01 13.30 -24.73
CA ILE A 45 -2.15 13.82 -25.50
C ILE A 45 -2.38 12.98 -26.76
N TYR A 46 -1.32 12.59 -27.47
CA TYR A 46 -1.46 11.69 -28.62
C TYR A 46 -2.03 10.33 -28.17
N TRP A 47 -1.48 9.74 -27.12
CA TRP A 47 -1.86 8.38 -26.74
C TRP A 47 -3.23 8.27 -26.10
N ILE A 48 -3.73 9.27 -25.36
CA ILE A 48 -5.12 9.23 -24.85
C ILE A 48 -6.13 9.09 -26.00
N ASP A 49 -5.88 9.76 -27.13
CA ASP A 49 -6.77 9.73 -28.28
C ASP A 49 -6.61 8.50 -29.18
N ASN A 50 -5.48 7.79 -29.09
CA ASN A 50 -5.11 6.77 -30.08
C ASN A 50 -4.83 5.37 -29.50
N TYR A 51 -4.40 5.25 -28.24
CA TYR A 51 -3.94 3.96 -27.69
C TYR A 51 -5.04 2.90 -27.74
N ASN A 52 -6.23 3.23 -27.24
CA ASN A 52 -7.34 2.30 -27.10
C ASN A 52 -8.01 1.93 -28.44
N LYS A 53 -7.66 2.63 -29.52
CA LYS A 53 -8.04 2.32 -30.91
C LYS A 53 -7.04 1.37 -31.57
N SER A 54 -5.76 1.51 -31.20
CA SER A 54 -4.65 0.74 -31.79
C SER A 54 -4.43 -0.61 -31.12
N PHE A 55 -4.81 -0.77 -29.84
CA PHE A 55 -4.51 -1.95 -29.05
C PHE A 55 -5.72 -2.50 -28.28
N GLU A 56 -5.69 -3.81 -28.02
CA GLU A 56 -6.64 -4.44 -27.09
C GLU A 56 -6.36 -4.07 -25.63
N ASP A 57 -5.10 -3.84 -25.30
CA ASP A 57 -4.67 -3.26 -24.03
C ASP A 57 -5.27 -1.85 -23.85
N LYS A 58 -5.41 -1.40 -22.61
CA LYS A 58 -6.06 -0.12 -22.30
C LYS A 58 -5.12 0.85 -21.61
N LEU A 59 -4.98 2.03 -22.19
CA LEU A 59 -4.48 3.21 -21.50
C LEU A 59 -5.65 3.83 -20.72
N LEU A 60 -5.45 4.02 -19.43
CA LEU A 60 -6.42 4.58 -18.51
C LEU A 60 -5.80 5.82 -17.85
N ILE A 61 -6.35 6.99 -18.15
CA ILE A 61 -5.87 8.26 -17.58
C ILE A 61 -6.94 8.84 -16.66
N PHE A 62 -6.57 9.09 -15.42
CA PHE A 62 -7.48 9.54 -14.38
C PHE A 62 -7.16 10.96 -13.91
N GLY A 63 -8.21 11.75 -13.69
CA GLY A 63 -8.16 12.94 -12.85
C GLY A 63 -8.56 12.59 -11.42
N PHE A 64 -7.85 13.16 -10.45
CA PHE A 64 -8.18 13.03 -9.02
C PHE A 64 -8.84 14.30 -8.53
N TYR A 65 -9.94 14.17 -7.79
CA TYR A 65 -10.72 15.31 -7.33
C TYR A 65 -10.87 15.29 -5.81
N GLU A 66 -10.76 16.46 -5.19
CA GLU A 66 -11.12 16.73 -3.81
C GLU A 66 -12.18 17.85 -3.79
N ASN A 67 -13.39 17.54 -3.31
CA ASN A 67 -14.54 18.45 -3.33
C ASN A 67 -14.77 19.07 -4.74
N ASP A 68 -14.80 18.21 -5.76
CA ASP A 68 -14.94 18.56 -7.19
C ASP A 68 -13.82 19.41 -7.80
N LYS A 69 -12.78 19.77 -7.04
CA LYS A 69 -11.58 20.41 -7.56
C LYS A 69 -10.57 19.35 -7.99
N ILE A 70 -10.01 19.50 -9.18
CA ILE A 70 -8.92 18.63 -9.62
C ILE A 70 -7.63 18.88 -8.84
N ILE A 71 -7.04 17.79 -8.33
CA ILE A 71 -5.87 17.81 -7.45
C ILE A 71 -4.78 16.84 -7.89
N GLY A 72 -4.99 16.08 -8.96
CA GLY A 72 -4.01 15.10 -9.41
C GLY A 72 -4.35 14.39 -10.71
N PHE A 73 -3.41 13.54 -11.10
CA PHE A 73 -3.34 12.86 -12.37
C PHE A 73 -2.79 11.45 -12.17
N SER A 74 -3.31 10.47 -12.90
CA SER A 74 -2.65 9.17 -13.00
C SER A 74 -2.78 8.58 -14.38
N GLN A 75 -1.72 7.87 -14.78
CA GLN A 75 -1.66 7.09 -16.00
C GLN A 75 -1.45 5.63 -15.62
N CYS A 76 -2.35 4.77 -16.08
CA CYS A 76 -2.29 3.33 -15.91
C CYS A 76 -2.37 2.63 -17.27
N LEU A 77 -1.71 1.48 -17.38
CA LEU A 77 -1.86 0.57 -18.52
C LEU A 77 -2.42 -0.76 -18.05
N TYR A 78 -3.50 -1.21 -18.67
CA TYR A 78 -4.05 -2.54 -18.50
C TYR A 78 -3.60 -3.45 -19.65
N PHE A 79 -2.79 -4.44 -19.32
CA PHE A 79 -2.36 -5.48 -20.27
C PHE A 79 -3.34 -6.64 -20.18
N LYS A 80 -4.21 -6.74 -21.18
CA LYS A 80 -5.33 -7.69 -21.16
C LYS A 80 -4.83 -9.13 -21.25
N LYS A 81 -3.88 -9.37 -22.16
CA LYS A 81 -3.33 -10.71 -22.43
C LYS A 81 -2.54 -11.26 -21.24
N GLU A 82 -1.67 -10.44 -20.65
CA GLU A 82 -0.86 -10.82 -19.49
C GLU A 82 -1.62 -10.64 -18.15
N SER A 83 -2.82 -10.07 -18.20
CA SER A 83 -3.76 -9.90 -17.10
C SER A 83 -3.14 -9.18 -15.90
N PHE A 84 -2.51 -8.02 -16.13
CA PHE A 84 -2.03 -7.15 -15.06
C PHE A 84 -2.15 -5.67 -15.44
N ILE A 85 -2.08 -4.81 -14.42
CA ILE A 85 -2.10 -3.36 -14.60
C ILE A 85 -0.76 -2.77 -14.16
N THR A 86 -0.21 -1.85 -14.93
CA THR A 86 0.88 -0.96 -14.52
C THR A 86 0.29 0.39 -14.11
N ILE A 87 0.74 0.93 -12.97
CA ILE A 87 0.59 2.36 -12.65
C ILE A 87 1.91 3.03 -13.04
N ASP A 88 1.86 3.82 -14.11
CA ASP A 88 3.01 4.50 -14.70
C ASP A 88 3.25 5.85 -13.99
N TYR A 89 2.20 6.67 -13.93
CA TYR A 89 2.21 7.94 -13.20
C TYR A 89 1.11 7.97 -12.15
N PHE A 90 1.45 8.50 -10.98
CA PHE A 90 0.51 8.79 -9.91
C PHE A 90 0.95 10.08 -9.22
N VAL A 91 0.26 11.17 -9.53
CA VAL A 91 0.65 12.52 -9.14
C VAL A 91 -0.49 13.18 -8.39
N ILE A 92 -0.20 13.65 -7.19
CA ILE A 92 -1.07 14.54 -6.41
C ILE A 92 -0.32 15.86 -6.27
N SER A 93 -1.02 16.98 -6.50
CA SER A 93 -0.46 18.31 -6.29
C SER A 93 0.10 18.44 -4.87
N SER A 94 1.29 19.00 -4.75
CA SER A 94 2.01 19.23 -3.48
C SER A 94 1.15 19.84 -2.39
N SER A 95 0.26 20.77 -2.75
CA SER A 95 -0.69 21.44 -1.84
C SER A 95 -1.78 20.54 -1.25
N HIS A 96 -2.02 19.36 -1.83
CA HIS A 96 -3.02 18.39 -1.39
C HIS A 96 -2.38 17.04 -0.98
N ARG A 97 -1.05 16.95 -0.97
CA ARG A 97 -0.35 15.71 -0.61
C ARG A 97 -0.52 15.40 0.87
N GLY A 98 -0.87 14.15 1.13
CA GLY A 98 -0.85 13.57 2.47
C GLY A 98 -1.22 12.10 2.42
N ASN A 99 -0.81 11.33 3.43
CA ASN A 99 -1.09 9.88 3.49
C ASN A 99 -2.58 9.58 3.28
N HIS A 100 -3.48 10.39 3.85
CA HIS A 100 -4.92 10.22 3.67
C HIS A 100 -5.36 10.33 2.20
N SER A 101 -5.00 11.42 1.50
CA SER A 101 -5.34 11.63 0.08
C SER A 101 -4.86 10.46 -0.79
N PHE A 102 -3.63 10.00 -0.59
CA PHE A 102 -3.04 8.88 -1.31
C PHE A 102 -3.85 7.59 -1.09
N GLN A 103 -4.14 7.24 0.17
CA GLN A 103 -4.89 6.03 0.51
C GLN A 103 -6.30 6.05 -0.08
N MET A 104 -6.99 7.20 0.00
CA MET A 104 -8.34 7.35 -0.55
C MET A 104 -8.34 7.19 -2.07
N ILE A 105 -7.41 7.83 -2.78
CA ILE A 105 -7.32 7.75 -4.24
C ILE A 105 -6.96 6.32 -4.70
N ILE A 106 -6.02 5.65 -4.01
CA ILE A 106 -5.69 4.24 -4.31
C ILE A 106 -6.90 3.32 -4.08
N ALA A 107 -7.69 3.56 -3.02
CA ALA A 107 -8.92 2.80 -2.78
C ALA A 107 -9.94 3.01 -3.89
N LEU A 108 -10.16 4.27 -4.32
CA LEU A 108 -11.05 4.61 -5.42
C LEU A 108 -10.61 4.00 -6.75
N LEU A 109 -9.31 3.99 -7.05
CA LEU A 109 -8.78 3.33 -8.26
C LEU A 109 -9.09 1.83 -8.26
N LYS A 110 -8.87 1.14 -7.13
CA LYS A 110 -9.19 -0.29 -6.98
C LYS A 110 -10.69 -0.55 -7.16
N GLU A 111 -11.54 0.32 -6.58
CA GLU A 111 -12.98 0.23 -6.71
C GLU A 111 -13.43 0.46 -8.15
N PHE A 112 -12.89 1.47 -8.83
CA PHE A 112 -13.17 1.74 -10.24
C PHE A 112 -12.85 0.53 -11.13
N LEU A 113 -11.66 -0.05 -10.97
CA LEU A 113 -11.23 -1.22 -11.74
C LEU A 113 -12.18 -2.42 -11.52
N LYS A 114 -12.63 -2.61 -10.27
CA LYS A 114 -13.60 -3.64 -9.91
C LYS A 114 -14.99 -3.40 -10.52
N ILE A 115 -15.53 -2.19 -10.40
CA ILE A 115 -16.86 -1.82 -10.91
C ILE A 115 -16.92 -1.98 -12.43
N HIS A 116 -15.86 -1.57 -13.12
CA HIS A 116 -15.75 -1.67 -14.58
C HIS A 116 -15.23 -3.04 -15.06
N LYS A 117 -15.11 -4.03 -14.15
CA LYS A 117 -14.78 -5.44 -14.45
C LYS A 117 -13.48 -5.62 -15.24
N PHE A 118 -12.44 -4.85 -14.91
CA PHE A 118 -11.10 -5.16 -15.40
C PHE A 118 -10.61 -6.45 -14.77
N GLU A 119 -10.32 -7.46 -15.59
CA GLU A 119 -9.81 -8.76 -15.14
C GLU A 119 -8.28 -8.73 -15.10
N TYR A 120 -7.73 -8.66 -13.90
CA TYR A 120 -6.28 -8.66 -13.68
C TYR A 120 -5.91 -9.50 -12.45
N ASN A 121 -4.72 -10.10 -12.49
CA ASN A 121 -4.17 -10.92 -11.41
C ASN A 121 -3.43 -10.08 -10.37
N PHE A 122 -2.79 -8.99 -10.83
CA PHE A 122 -1.99 -8.11 -9.98
C PHE A 122 -1.79 -6.73 -10.63
N ILE A 123 -1.31 -5.79 -9.83
CA ILE A 123 -0.90 -4.45 -10.22
C ILE A 123 0.59 -4.33 -9.96
N VAL A 124 1.32 -3.67 -10.87
CA VAL A 124 2.72 -3.31 -10.67
C VAL A 124 2.94 -1.81 -10.86
N THR A 125 4.03 -1.30 -10.30
CA THR A 125 4.48 0.07 -10.54
C THR A 125 6.00 0.15 -10.43
N GLU A 126 6.60 0.98 -11.25
CA GLU A 126 8.04 1.27 -11.25
C GLU A 126 8.31 2.42 -10.29
N VAL A 127 9.26 2.25 -9.37
CA VAL A 127 9.63 3.29 -8.42
C VAL A 127 11.14 3.42 -8.37
N GLU A 128 11.66 4.64 -8.50
CA GLU A 128 13.10 4.88 -8.37
C GLU A 128 13.63 4.31 -7.03
N SER A 129 14.72 3.56 -7.09
CA SER A 129 15.28 2.86 -5.91
C SER A 129 15.70 3.83 -4.79
N LYS A 130 15.98 5.09 -5.12
CA LYS A 130 16.38 6.14 -4.17
C LYS A 130 15.20 6.77 -3.44
N ASN A 131 13.97 6.67 -3.98
CA ASN A 131 12.78 7.29 -3.39
C ASN A 131 12.19 6.44 -2.25
N LYS A 132 12.89 6.42 -1.11
CA LYS A 132 12.51 5.65 0.08
C LYS A 132 11.12 6.00 0.61
N SER A 133 10.72 7.27 0.51
CA SER A 133 9.44 7.75 1.03
C SER A 133 8.25 7.17 0.26
N LEU A 134 8.32 7.16 -1.08
CA LEU A 134 7.29 6.59 -1.94
C LEU A 134 7.24 5.06 -1.81
N LEU A 135 8.41 4.40 -1.75
CA LEU A 135 8.49 2.96 -1.49
C LEU A 135 7.79 2.58 -0.17
N GLN A 136 8.01 3.35 0.89
CA GLN A 136 7.35 3.10 2.18
C GLN A 136 5.84 3.32 2.12
N LEU A 137 5.39 4.40 1.48
CA LEU A 137 3.97 4.72 1.31
C LEU A 137 3.23 3.62 0.53
N LEU A 138 3.81 3.14 -0.57
CA LEU A 138 3.25 2.05 -1.36
C LEU A 138 3.24 0.74 -0.58
N LYS A 139 4.29 0.43 0.19
CA LYS A 139 4.32 -0.74 1.08
C LYS A 139 3.21 -0.71 2.13
N MET A 140 2.96 0.44 2.74
CA MET A 140 1.82 0.64 3.67
C MET A 140 0.45 0.44 3.00
N SER A 141 0.40 0.59 1.68
CA SER A 141 -0.81 0.43 0.86
C SER A 141 -0.99 -1.00 0.32
N GLY A 142 -0.12 -1.92 0.76
CA GLY A 142 -0.15 -3.34 0.45
C GLY A 142 0.68 -3.77 -0.76
N PHE A 143 1.50 -2.88 -1.31
CA PHE A 143 2.50 -3.27 -2.31
C PHE A 143 3.69 -3.95 -1.63
N GLY A 144 4.36 -4.83 -2.37
CA GLY A 144 5.61 -5.44 -1.96
C GLY A 144 6.66 -5.32 -3.05
N GLU A 145 7.91 -5.16 -2.66
CA GLU A 145 9.03 -4.96 -3.56
C GLU A 145 9.57 -6.29 -4.07
N ILE A 146 9.52 -6.52 -5.39
CA ILE A 146 10.15 -7.69 -5.99
C ILE A 146 11.67 -7.57 -5.79
N GLN A 147 12.27 -8.53 -5.08
CA GLN A 147 13.69 -8.55 -4.74
C GLN A 147 14.55 -9.01 -5.94
N SER A 148 14.53 -8.22 -7.01
CA SER A 148 15.33 -8.42 -8.21
C SER A 148 15.81 -7.09 -8.78
N LYS A 149 16.83 -7.12 -9.65
CA LYS A 149 17.33 -5.93 -10.34
C LYS A 149 16.32 -5.48 -11.38
N TYR A 150 16.08 -4.19 -11.46
CA TYR A 150 15.25 -3.59 -12.49
C TYR A 150 15.76 -2.20 -12.86
N PHE A 151 15.54 -1.81 -14.11
CA PHE A 151 15.91 -0.50 -14.63
C PHE A 151 14.70 0.06 -15.36
N GLN A 152 14.37 1.32 -15.09
CA GLN A 152 13.44 2.06 -15.93
C GLN A 152 14.20 2.46 -17.20
N PRO A 153 13.71 2.14 -18.41
CA PRO A 153 14.29 2.62 -19.65
C PRO A 153 14.27 4.14 -19.78
N SER A 154 15.08 4.68 -20.72
CA SER A 154 15.05 6.10 -21.03
C SER A 154 13.69 6.55 -21.59
N LEU A 155 13.17 7.65 -21.08
CA LEU A 155 12.00 8.35 -21.56
C LEU A 155 12.35 9.20 -22.80
N GLY A 156 12.35 8.56 -23.96
CA GLY A 156 12.78 9.20 -25.21
C GLY A 156 14.27 8.95 -25.47
N ILE A 157 14.75 9.31 -26.67
CA ILE A 157 16.14 9.03 -27.06
C ILE A 157 17.17 10.01 -26.47
N ASN A 158 16.72 11.21 -26.10
CA ASN A 158 17.60 12.30 -25.65
C ASN A 158 17.57 12.52 -24.12
N ASN A 159 16.68 11.85 -23.39
CA ASN A 159 16.56 12.01 -21.94
C ASN A 159 17.46 10.99 -21.22
N HIS A 160 18.77 11.20 -21.25
CA HIS A 160 19.72 10.22 -20.70
C HIS A 160 19.57 10.00 -19.19
N ASP A 161 19.13 11.02 -18.45
CA ASP A 161 18.98 10.97 -16.99
C ASP A 161 17.75 10.17 -16.54
N SER A 162 16.85 9.86 -17.46
CA SER A 162 15.66 9.05 -17.20
C SER A 162 15.91 7.53 -17.14
N LEU A 163 17.10 7.08 -17.57
CA LEU A 163 17.53 5.70 -17.36
C LEU A 163 18.00 5.53 -15.91
N ILE A 164 17.15 4.94 -15.07
CA ILE A 164 17.40 4.85 -13.63
C ILE A 164 17.27 3.42 -13.10
N GLU A 165 17.98 3.13 -12.02
CA GLU A 165 17.75 1.91 -11.25
C GLU A 165 16.44 2.05 -10.46
N ALA A 166 15.47 1.21 -10.81
CA ALA A 166 14.14 1.22 -10.22
C ALA A 166 13.84 -0.10 -9.52
N LYS A 167 12.76 -0.11 -8.76
CA LYS A 167 12.14 -1.29 -8.17
C LYS A 167 10.78 -1.50 -8.79
N ILE A 168 10.45 -2.75 -9.09
CA ILE A 168 9.06 -3.12 -9.36
C ILE A 168 8.38 -3.43 -8.03
N LEU A 169 7.34 -2.67 -7.72
CA LEU A 169 6.42 -3.00 -6.65
C LEU A 169 5.24 -3.79 -7.20
N TYR A 170 4.75 -4.76 -6.43
CA TYR A 170 3.73 -5.72 -6.80
C TYR A 170 2.57 -5.67 -5.80
N PHE A 171 1.32 -5.67 -6.29
CA PHE A 171 0.10 -5.71 -5.48
C PHE A 171 -0.90 -6.74 -6.04
N PRO A 172 -1.60 -7.52 -5.19
CA PRO A 172 -1.44 -7.57 -3.73
C PRO A 172 -0.17 -8.35 -3.36
N ALA A 173 0.62 -7.79 -2.45
CA ALA A 173 1.69 -8.50 -1.78
C ALA A 173 1.24 -8.92 -0.38
N TYR A 174 1.64 -10.13 -0.02
CA TYR A 174 1.49 -10.70 1.31
C TYR A 174 2.87 -11.01 1.86
N GLU A 175 2.98 -11.09 3.19
CA GLU A 175 4.23 -11.53 3.83
C GLU A 175 4.67 -12.89 3.27
N ASP A 176 5.98 -13.04 3.03
CA ASP A 176 6.61 -14.23 2.46
C ASP A 176 6.15 -14.63 1.05
N LYS A 177 5.50 -13.72 0.30
CA LYS A 177 5.12 -13.99 -1.08
C LYS A 177 6.37 -14.16 -1.96
N VAL A 178 6.31 -15.19 -2.81
CA VAL A 178 7.33 -15.50 -3.81
C VAL A 178 6.68 -15.51 -5.19
N ILE A 179 7.38 -15.03 -6.20
CA ILE A 179 7.00 -15.19 -7.61
C ILE A 179 8.03 -16.04 -8.35
N LYS A 180 7.56 -16.76 -9.37
CA LYS A 180 8.44 -17.51 -10.26
C LYS A 180 9.20 -16.55 -11.18
N LYS A 181 10.40 -16.93 -11.60
CA LYS A 181 11.21 -16.17 -12.56
C LYS A 181 10.47 -15.89 -13.86
N GLU A 182 9.63 -16.82 -14.31
CA GLU A 182 8.83 -16.67 -15.53
C GLU A 182 7.82 -15.52 -15.39
N THR A 183 7.18 -15.39 -14.23
CA THR A 183 6.28 -14.26 -13.94
C THR A 183 7.04 -12.94 -13.94
N TYR A 184 8.24 -12.91 -13.34
CA TYR A 184 9.06 -11.70 -13.36
C TYR A 184 9.50 -11.30 -14.76
N LYS A 185 9.97 -12.28 -15.57
CA LYS A 185 10.32 -12.05 -16.97
C LYS A 185 9.15 -11.51 -17.78
N MET A 186 7.97 -12.12 -17.63
CA MET A 186 6.75 -11.67 -18.28
C MET A 186 6.43 -10.20 -17.92
N ILE A 187 6.54 -9.80 -16.65
CA ILE A 187 6.32 -8.41 -16.23
C ILE A 187 7.31 -7.47 -16.94
N VAL A 188 8.60 -7.77 -16.87
CA VAL A 188 9.66 -6.93 -17.46
C VAL A 188 9.51 -6.83 -18.97
N GLU A 189 9.29 -7.95 -19.66
CA GLU A 189 9.09 -8.00 -21.11
C GLU A 189 7.85 -7.23 -21.54
N THR A 190 6.75 -7.33 -20.78
CA THR A 190 5.52 -6.61 -21.10
C THR A 190 5.72 -5.11 -20.93
N ILE A 191 6.30 -4.67 -19.83
CA ILE A 191 6.58 -3.23 -19.63
C ILE A 191 7.53 -2.73 -20.73
N TYR A 192 8.61 -3.44 -21.02
CA TYR A 192 9.58 -2.96 -22.00
C TYR A 192 9.04 -2.95 -23.44
N ASN A 193 8.38 -4.03 -23.87
CA ASN A 193 7.97 -4.16 -25.26
C ASN A 193 6.56 -3.60 -25.50
N ASN A 194 5.62 -3.91 -24.61
CA ASN A 194 4.21 -3.56 -24.77
C ASN A 194 3.85 -2.20 -24.17
N HIS A 195 4.76 -1.59 -23.39
CA HIS A 195 4.66 -0.18 -22.99
C HIS A 195 5.75 0.67 -23.66
N TYR A 196 7.01 0.60 -23.23
CA TYR A 196 8.05 1.53 -23.69
C TYR A 196 8.30 1.52 -25.21
N VAL A 197 8.61 0.35 -25.80
CA VAL A 197 8.86 0.27 -27.26
C VAL A 197 7.61 0.63 -28.05
N ARG A 198 6.44 0.15 -27.61
CA ARG A 198 5.15 0.47 -28.23
C ARG A 198 4.85 1.96 -28.22
N TRP A 199 5.09 2.62 -27.08
CA TRP A 199 4.88 4.05 -26.89
C TRP A 199 5.72 4.87 -27.86
N TYR A 200 7.03 4.59 -27.92
CA TYR A 200 7.96 5.38 -28.74
C TYR A 200 7.94 5.04 -30.23
N LYS A 201 7.32 3.93 -30.63
CA LYS A 201 7.19 3.56 -32.05
C LYS A 201 6.55 4.68 -32.88
N GLU A 202 5.61 5.42 -32.31
CA GLU A 202 4.88 6.49 -33.01
C GLU A 202 5.66 7.81 -33.07
N PHE A 203 6.69 7.98 -32.24
CA PHE A 203 7.43 9.24 -32.10
C PHE A 203 8.87 9.17 -32.62
N PHE A 204 9.43 7.97 -32.75
CA PHE A 204 10.80 7.75 -33.20
C PHE A 204 10.88 7.51 -34.70
N SER A 205 12.00 7.94 -35.29
CA SER A 205 12.38 7.46 -36.62
C SER A 205 12.67 5.95 -36.58
N GLU A 206 12.62 5.26 -37.73
CA GLU A 206 12.97 3.83 -37.77
C GLU A 206 14.37 3.55 -37.23
N LYS A 207 15.32 4.46 -37.47
CA LYS A 207 16.69 4.34 -36.98
C LYS A 207 16.74 4.43 -35.45
N ASP A 208 16.05 5.42 -34.89
CA ASP A 208 16.02 5.68 -33.45
C ASP A 208 15.29 4.56 -32.71
N LEU A 209 14.17 4.07 -33.27
CA LEU A 209 13.44 2.92 -32.74
C LEU A 209 14.31 1.66 -32.70
N LYS A 210 15.06 1.38 -33.78
CA LYS A 210 16.01 0.25 -33.78
C LYS A 210 17.08 0.40 -32.71
N SER A 211 17.66 1.60 -32.57
CA SER A 211 18.64 1.88 -31.52
C SER A 211 18.05 1.68 -30.12
N TYR A 212 16.84 2.17 -29.89
CA TYR A 212 16.15 2.05 -28.61
C TYR A 212 15.85 0.58 -28.27
N MET A 213 15.38 -0.20 -29.24
CA MET A 213 15.14 -1.64 -29.05
C MET A 213 16.42 -2.40 -28.69
N ILE A 214 17.58 -2.03 -29.24
CA ILE A 214 18.88 -2.62 -28.84
C ILE A 214 19.15 -2.33 -27.37
N THR A 215 18.98 -1.09 -26.92
CA THR A 215 19.15 -0.73 -25.49
C THR A 215 18.19 -1.51 -24.59
N ILE A 216 16.93 -1.69 -25.03
CA ILE A 216 15.93 -2.50 -24.31
C ILE A 216 16.38 -3.96 -24.17
N GLU A 217 16.93 -4.57 -25.23
CA GLU A 217 17.48 -5.94 -25.16
C GLU A 217 18.67 -6.03 -24.21
N GLU A 218 19.59 -5.06 -24.25
CA GLU A 218 20.74 -5.02 -23.34
C GLU A 218 20.31 -4.92 -21.87
N LEU A 219 19.28 -4.12 -21.57
CA LEU A 219 18.71 -4.03 -20.23
C LEU A 219 18.07 -5.36 -19.80
N LYS A 220 17.30 -6.01 -20.69
CA LYS A 220 16.73 -7.34 -20.40
C LYS A 220 17.82 -8.36 -20.09
N VAL A 221 18.90 -8.40 -20.86
CA VAL A 221 20.05 -9.28 -20.59
C VAL A 221 20.63 -8.99 -19.20
N LYS A 222 20.85 -7.72 -18.85
CA LYS A 222 21.35 -7.32 -17.53
C LYS A 222 20.43 -7.76 -16.38
N ILE A 223 19.10 -7.73 -16.59
CA ILE A 223 18.10 -8.12 -15.58
C ILE A 223 17.95 -9.64 -15.49
N PHE A 224 17.95 -10.34 -16.63
CA PHE A 224 17.64 -11.77 -16.69
C PHE A 224 18.82 -12.67 -16.39
N ASN A 225 20.04 -12.15 -16.52
CA ASN A 225 21.25 -12.86 -16.11
C ASN A 225 21.22 -13.12 -14.60
N ASN A 226 21.38 -14.39 -14.22
CA ASN A 226 21.43 -14.86 -12.83
C ASN A 226 20.13 -14.72 -12.02
N LEU A 227 18.95 -14.68 -12.67
CA LEU A 227 17.68 -14.78 -11.94
C LEU A 227 17.56 -16.14 -11.24
N HIS A 228 17.25 -16.09 -9.94
CA HIS A 228 16.83 -17.25 -9.17
C HIS A 228 15.50 -17.79 -9.72
N SER A 229 15.22 -19.09 -9.55
CA SER A 229 13.95 -19.71 -9.96
C SER A 229 12.74 -19.06 -9.29
N GLU A 230 12.95 -18.60 -8.06
CA GLU A 230 11.98 -17.98 -7.19
C GLU A 230 12.54 -16.65 -6.69
N ILE A 231 11.68 -15.63 -6.67
CA ILE A 231 12.05 -14.25 -6.32
C ILE A 231 11.11 -13.80 -5.21
N ASN A 232 11.70 -13.41 -4.07
CA ASN A 232 10.96 -12.93 -2.92
C ASN A 232 10.33 -11.57 -3.19
N ILE A 233 9.17 -11.33 -2.56
CA ILE A 233 8.53 -10.02 -2.49
C ILE A 233 8.66 -9.51 -1.06
N ASN A 234 9.33 -8.37 -0.89
CA ASN A 234 9.55 -7.74 0.41
C ASN A 234 8.50 -6.66 0.70
N GLY A 235 7.68 -6.87 1.73
CA GLY A 235 6.59 -5.98 2.12
C GLY A 235 5.24 -6.65 1.91
N GLY A 236 4.21 -5.85 1.66
CA GLY A 236 2.84 -6.32 1.60
C GLY A 236 2.12 -6.30 2.95
N ILE A 237 0.84 -6.63 2.91
CA ILE A 237 -0.01 -6.69 4.11
C ILE A 237 0.16 -8.08 4.70
N LYS A 238 0.30 -8.18 6.03
CA LYS A 238 0.13 -9.48 6.69
C LYS A 238 -1.29 -9.96 6.37
N PRO A 239 -1.47 -11.09 5.67
CA PRO A 239 -2.80 -11.65 5.54
C PRO A 239 -3.33 -11.83 6.96
N MET A 240 -4.54 -11.33 7.22
CA MET A 240 -5.19 -11.49 8.51
C MET A 240 -5.57 -12.99 8.61
N ASN A 241 -4.58 -13.82 8.92
CA ASN A 241 -4.72 -15.25 8.99
C ASN A 241 -5.44 -15.56 10.30
N ASN A 242 -6.75 -15.81 10.15
CA ASN A 242 -7.68 -16.22 11.20
C ASN A 242 -7.94 -15.15 12.28
N TYR A 243 -9.22 -15.06 12.68
CA TYR A 243 -9.68 -14.39 13.90
C TYR A 243 -8.96 -14.84 15.20
N SER A 244 -8.03 -15.80 15.13
CA SER A 244 -7.17 -16.24 16.22
C SER A 244 -5.96 -15.34 16.50
N GLU A 245 -5.63 -14.38 15.62
CA GLU A 245 -4.51 -13.43 15.83
C GLU A 245 -4.95 -12.07 16.40
N PHE A 246 -6.09 -12.01 17.09
CA PHE A 246 -6.12 -11.10 18.24
C PHE A 246 -5.08 -11.64 19.22
N ASN A 247 -3.87 -11.06 19.16
CA ASN A 247 -2.85 -11.21 20.19
C ASN A 247 -3.51 -10.88 21.53
N VAL A 248 -4.01 -11.93 22.18
CA VAL A 248 -4.16 -11.99 23.62
C VAL A 248 -2.77 -11.70 24.13
N GLY A 249 -2.55 -10.46 24.57
CA GLY A 249 -1.23 -9.88 24.78
C GLY A 249 -0.30 -10.83 25.52
N LYS A 250 0.99 -10.85 25.12
CA LYS A 250 2.09 -11.63 25.71
C LYS A 250 1.68 -12.28 27.03
N GLU A 251 1.43 -13.60 27.01
CA GLU A 251 1.13 -14.34 28.23
C GLU A 251 2.10 -13.90 29.33
N ILE A 252 1.58 -13.35 30.43
CA ILE A 252 2.39 -13.00 31.59
C ILE A 252 2.91 -14.32 32.16
N LYS A 253 4.13 -14.70 31.74
CA LYS A 253 4.69 -16.04 32.02
C LYS A 253 4.97 -16.27 33.50
N SER A 254 5.15 -15.20 34.28
CA SER A 254 5.51 -15.27 35.69
C SER A 254 4.36 -14.92 36.62
N THR A 255 4.03 -15.84 37.54
CA THR A 255 3.14 -15.61 38.67
C THR A 255 3.61 -14.46 39.57
N THR A 256 4.92 -14.18 39.63
CA THR A 256 5.47 -13.05 40.40
C THR A 256 5.08 -11.70 39.81
N THR A 257 4.94 -11.59 38.49
CA THR A 257 4.51 -10.36 37.82
C THR A 257 3.04 -10.08 38.09
N ILE A 258 2.20 -11.12 38.11
CA ILE A 258 0.76 -11.02 38.42
C ILE A 258 0.58 -10.58 39.89
N LEU A 259 1.29 -11.22 40.81
CA LEU A 259 1.27 -10.84 42.23
C LEU A 259 1.79 -9.41 42.45
N GLY A 260 2.82 -8.98 41.70
CA GLY A 260 3.32 -7.61 41.73
C GLY A 260 2.28 -6.59 41.28
N ILE A 261 1.54 -6.88 40.20
CA ILE A 261 0.45 -6.00 39.72
C ILE A 261 -0.68 -5.92 40.75
N ILE A 262 -1.11 -7.05 41.32
CA ILE A 262 -2.14 -7.08 42.36
C ILE A 262 -1.71 -6.27 43.59
N PHE A 263 -0.45 -6.42 44.01
CA PHE A 263 0.10 -5.67 45.15
C PHE A 263 0.12 -4.17 44.88
N ILE A 264 0.55 -3.73 43.69
CA ILE A 264 0.55 -2.32 43.29
C ILE A 264 -0.88 -1.76 43.29
N PHE A 265 -1.85 -2.49 42.73
CA PHE A 265 -3.25 -2.07 42.71
C PHE A 265 -3.87 -1.99 44.11
N ALA A 266 -3.55 -2.95 45.00
CA ALA A 266 -3.97 -2.91 46.40
C ALA A 266 -3.38 -1.70 47.14
N LEU A 267 -2.10 -1.40 46.91
CA LEU A 267 -1.41 -0.25 47.49
C LEU A 267 -2.04 1.08 47.02
N ILE A 268 -2.33 1.22 45.73
CA ILE A 268 -3.01 2.39 45.16
C ILE A 268 -4.40 2.55 45.78
N THR A 269 -5.16 1.46 45.92
CA THR A 269 -6.50 1.51 46.52
C THR A 269 -6.46 1.93 47.99
N LEU A 270 -5.45 1.49 48.75
CA LEU A 270 -5.20 1.92 50.13
C LEU A 270 -4.84 3.41 50.21
N LEU A 271 -3.98 3.90 49.31
CA LEU A 271 -3.62 5.32 49.23
C LEU A 271 -4.83 6.20 48.87
N LEU A 272 -5.66 5.76 47.94
CA LEU A 272 -6.91 6.45 47.57
C LEU A 272 -7.93 6.41 48.71
N GLY A 273 -8.09 5.28 49.40
CA GLY A 273 -8.99 5.17 50.56
C GLY A 273 -8.65 6.20 51.64
N LYS A 274 -7.35 6.41 51.90
CA LYS A 274 -6.87 7.46 52.82
C LYS A 274 -7.07 8.87 52.27
N ALA A 275 -6.90 9.09 50.97
CA ALA A 275 -7.09 10.41 50.34
C ALA A 275 -8.56 10.87 50.30
N PHE A 276 -9.51 9.93 50.35
CA PHE A 276 -10.96 10.18 50.29
C PHE A 276 -11.68 9.92 51.63
N ASP A 277 -10.95 9.84 52.74
CA ASP A 277 -11.50 9.57 54.09
C ASP A 277 -12.48 8.38 54.14
N MET A 278 -12.20 7.34 53.36
CA MET A 278 -13.04 6.14 53.35
C MET A 278 -12.92 5.40 54.68
N SER A 279 -14.03 4.86 55.18
CA SER A 279 -13.99 3.97 56.33
C SER A 279 -13.19 2.70 56.02
N LEU A 280 -12.68 2.04 57.07
CA LEU A 280 -11.91 0.80 56.92
C LEU A 280 -12.70 -0.28 56.15
N LEU A 281 -14.00 -0.39 56.42
CA LEU A 281 -14.89 -1.36 55.77
C LEU A 281 -15.07 -1.08 54.27
N GLN A 282 -15.20 0.20 53.89
CA GLN A 282 -15.28 0.61 52.49
C GLN A 282 -13.96 0.34 51.75
N THR A 283 -12.83 0.64 52.39
CA THR A 283 -11.50 0.40 51.81
C THR A 283 -11.27 -1.09 51.55
N ILE A 284 -11.61 -1.96 52.51
CA ILE A 284 -11.52 -3.42 52.36
C ILE A 284 -12.42 -3.90 51.22
N SER A 285 -13.65 -3.40 51.14
CA SER A 285 -14.61 -3.77 50.08
C SER A 285 -14.09 -3.39 48.69
N PHE A 286 -13.51 -2.20 48.54
CA PHE A 286 -12.92 -1.74 47.28
C PHE A 286 -11.70 -2.58 46.85
N VAL A 287 -10.84 -2.97 47.78
CA VAL A 287 -9.69 -3.85 47.49
C VAL A 287 -10.17 -5.21 46.97
N ILE A 288 -11.21 -5.77 47.60
CA ILE A 288 -11.79 -7.06 47.16
C ILE A 288 -12.39 -6.92 45.76
N ILE A 289 -13.22 -5.90 45.50
CA ILE A 289 -13.86 -5.68 44.19
C ILE A 289 -12.81 -5.49 43.09
N ASN A 290 -11.80 -4.66 43.32
CA ASN A 290 -10.75 -4.41 42.34
C ASN A 290 -9.91 -5.66 42.05
N THR A 291 -9.57 -6.43 43.09
CA THR A 291 -8.84 -7.69 42.94
C THR A 291 -9.67 -8.71 42.15
N SER A 292 -10.96 -8.85 42.46
CA SER A 292 -11.88 -9.72 41.72
C SER A 292 -12.06 -9.30 40.26
N MET A 293 -12.19 -8.00 39.97
CA MET A 293 -12.27 -7.48 38.60
C MET A 293 -10.98 -7.73 37.82
N PHE A 294 -9.82 -7.57 38.46
CA PHE A 294 -8.54 -7.90 37.83
C PHE A 294 -8.46 -9.38 37.45
N PHE A 295 -8.84 -10.30 38.34
CA PHE A 295 -8.88 -11.72 38.02
C PHE A 295 -9.90 -12.07 36.95
N LEU A 296 -11.05 -11.40 36.92
CA LEU A 296 -12.07 -11.59 35.89
C LEU A 296 -11.53 -11.16 34.51
N VAL A 297 -10.95 -9.96 34.40
CA VAL A 297 -10.30 -9.48 33.16
C VAL A 297 -9.15 -10.39 32.77
N TYR A 298 -8.30 -10.80 33.72
CA TYR A 298 -7.19 -11.71 33.45
C TYR A 298 -7.68 -13.07 32.94
N SER A 299 -8.77 -13.62 33.50
CA SER A 299 -9.35 -14.88 33.03
C SER A 299 -9.97 -14.79 31.64
N LEU A 300 -10.56 -13.65 31.27
CA LEU A 300 -11.10 -13.43 29.93
C LEU A 300 -9.99 -13.33 28.87
N VAL A 301 -8.79 -12.95 29.29
CA VAL A 301 -7.64 -12.65 28.42
C VAL A 301 -6.50 -13.67 28.63
N SER A 302 -6.71 -14.80 29.31
CA SER A 302 -5.66 -15.80 29.50
C SER A 302 -6.22 -17.18 29.82
N LYS A 303 -5.79 -18.22 29.09
CA LYS A 303 -6.12 -19.62 29.39
C LYS A 303 -5.70 -20.02 30.81
N LYS A 304 -4.53 -19.55 31.27
CA LYS A 304 -4.04 -19.78 32.64
C LYS A 304 -4.85 -19.01 33.69
N GLY A 305 -5.38 -17.85 33.32
CA GLY A 305 -6.29 -17.06 34.14
C GLY A 305 -7.62 -17.78 34.40
N ILE A 306 -8.16 -18.50 33.41
CA ILE A 306 -9.36 -19.33 33.58
C ILE A 306 -9.12 -20.45 34.60
N GLU A 307 -7.98 -21.13 34.54
CA GLU A 307 -7.64 -22.20 35.48
C GLU A 307 -7.48 -21.69 36.91
N GLN A 308 -6.79 -20.55 37.10
CA GLN A 308 -6.60 -19.91 38.40
C GLN A 308 -7.92 -19.37 38.98
N PHE A 309 -8.78 -18.77 38.14
CA PHE A 309 -10.09 -18.28 38.55
C PHE A 309 -10.99 -19.43 39.03
N LYS A 310 -11.00 -20.57 38.32
CA LYS A 310 -11.71 -21.78 38.76
C LYS A 310 -11.18 -22.31 40.09
N LEU A 311 -9.88 -22.19 40.35
CA LEU A 311 -9.25 -22.61 41.60
C LEU A 311 -9.67 -21.72 42.78
N ILE A 312 -9.78 -20.40 42.56
CA ILE A 312 -10.31 -19.44 43.54
C ILE A 312 -11.79 -19.70 43.82
N LEU A 313 -12.63 -19.91 42.80
CA LEU A 313 -14.04 -20.25 42.99
C LEU A 313 -14.22 -21.54 43.83
N LYS A 314 -13.39 -22.55 43.60
CA LYS A 314 -13.37 -23.78 44.42
C LYS A 314 -12.99 -23.55 45.88
N LEU A 315 -12.23 -22.49 46.20
CA LEU A 315 -11.93 -22.12 47.58
C LEU A 315 -13.15 -21.48 48.25
N PHE A 316 -13.92 -20.67 47.52
CA PHE A 316 -15.17 -20.08 48.03
C PHE A 316 -16.29 -21.11 48.22
N ASP A 317 -16.37 -22.13 47.37
CA ASP A 317 -17.33 -23.24 47.55
C ASP A 317 -17.05 -24.08 48.81
N LYS A 318 -15.84 -24.02 49.37
CA LYS A 318 -15.47 -24.70 50.63
C LYS A 318 -15.74 -23.87 51.89
N VAL A 319 -16.21 -22.64 51.78
CA VAL A 319 -16.51 -21.73 52.91
C VAL A 319 -18.02 -21.69 53.20
N LYS A 320 -18.78 -22.69 52.75
CA LYS A 320 -20.20 -22.87 53.10
C LYS A 320 -20.38 -23.64 54.40
#